data_AF-A0A442E6T5-F1
#
_entry.id   AF-A0A442E6T5-F1
#
_cell.length_a   1.000
_cell.length_b   1.000
_cell.length_c   1.000
_cell.angle_alpha   90.00
_cell.angle_beta   90.00
_cell.angle_gamma   90.00
#
_symmetry.space_group_name_H-M   'P 1'
#
loop_
_entity.id
_entity.type
_entity.pdbx_description
1 polymer ?
#
loop_
_entity_poly.entity_id
_entity_poly.type
_entity_poly.pdbx_seq_one_letter_code
_entity_poly.pdbx_strand_id
1 'polypeptide(L)'
;MNETFTSILLSLQAGVPWRTVKGFQMTDFPNLKTKYPDLIPIRMDFECGSGWEQVLDKYFGEVAGALPSGARLRLERVYEKYGSLRVDAMPEGPVARSVQIALDKAEVLADLRSYRYCETCGKPGSLRDKPWLSVDCEAHANGAPPLPPDDGRITLDGVAYEFDEGLDDLVPIKRRAKRPTGTKR
;
A
#
# COMPACT_ATOMS: atom_id res chain seq x y z
N MET A 1 49.57 35.83 -11.75
CA MET A 1 48.26 35.43 -12.29
C MET A 1 48.29 33.91 -12.44
N ASN A 2 48.43 33.20 -11.33
CA ASN A 2 47.37 32.70 -10.44
C ASN A 2 46.68 31.49 -11.11
N GLU A 3 47.15 30.26 -10.88
CA GLU A 3 46.74 29.32 -9.79
C GLU A 3 45.96 28.15 -10.45
N THR A 4 46.60 27.00 -10.71
CA THR A 4 46.54 25.74 -9.92
C THR A 4 45.23 24.94 -10.04
N PHE A 5 45.30 23.68 -10.48
CA PHE A 5 45.16 22.46 -9.68
C PHE A 5 44.65 21.28 -10.52
N THR A 6 45.47 20.23 -10.54
CA THR A 6 45.10 18.85 -10.85
C THR A 6 44.23 18.32 -9.70
N SER A 7 43.05 17.75 -9.96
CA SER A 7 42.59 16.59 -9.20
C SER A 7 41.45 15.81 -9.85
N ILE A 8 41.63 14.51 -9.76
CA ILE A 8 40.81 13.34 -10.08
C ILE A 8 39.38 13.46 -9.55
N LEU A 9 38.39 13.03 -10.34
CA LEU A 9 37.27 12.21 -9.88
C LEU A 9 36.69 11.41 -11.06
N LEU A 10 37.03 10.11 -11.09
CA LEU A 10 36.24 9.09 -11.77
C LEU A 10 34.87 9.04 -11.08
N SER A 11 33.79 9.29 -11.82
CA SER A 11 32.47 8.80 -11.47
C SER A 11 31.97 7.92 -12.61
N LEU A 12 32.14 6.61 -12.43
CA LEU A 12 31.43 5.57 -13.15
C LEU A 12 29.92 5.77 -12.91
N GLN A 13 29.25 6.53 -13.77
CA GLN A 13 27.81 6.38 -13.94
C GLN A 13 27.59 5.12 -14.79
N ALA A 14 27.48 3.98 -14.11
CA ALA A 14 26.87 2.80 -14.68
C ALA A 14 25.46 3.20 -15.15
N GLY A 15 25.24 3.17 -16.46
CA GLY A 15 23.96 3.46 -17.07
C GLY A 15 22.92 2.48 -16.54
N VAL A 16 21.97 3.00 -15.77
CA VAL A 16 20.73 2.29 -15.42
C VAL A 16 19.85 2.34 -16.66
N PRO A 17 19.51 1.21 -17.30
CA PRO A 17 18.61 1.22 -18.44
C PRO A 17 17.20 1.37 -17.91
N TRP A 18 16.77 2.61 -17.66
CA TRP A 18 15.36 2.90 -17.46
C TRP A 18 14.65 2.65 -18.80
N ARG A 19 13.92 1.54 -18.92
CA ARG A 19 12.91 1.40 -19.97
C ARG A 19 11.61 1.95 -19.42
N THR A 20 11.42 3.25 -19.59
CA THR A 20 10.11 3.90 -19.47
C THR A 20 9.21 3.32 -20.55
N VAL A 21 8.33 2.39 -20.17
CA VAL A 21 7.01 2.31 -20.80
C VAL A 21 6.10 3.25 -20.03
N LYS A 22 5.52 4.20 -20.76
CA LYS A 22 4.64 5.28 -20.28
C LYS A 22 3.68 4.81 -19.19
N GLY A 23 3.75 5.44 -18.02
CA GLY A 23 2.69 5.43 -17.01
C GLY A 23 2.73 4.32 -15.96
N PHE A 24 3.79 3.50 -15.90
CA PHE A 24 3.88 2.45 -14.89
C PHE A 24 5.18 2.55 -14.11
N GLN A 25 5.07 2.83 -12.81
CA GLN A 25 6.22 2.77 -11.91
C GLN A 25 6.48 1.32 -11.54
N MET A 26 7.56 0.74 -12.08
CA MET A 26 8.08 -0.54 -11.62
C MET A 26 9.12 -0.30 -10.53
N THR A 27 8.93 -0.88 -9.36
CA THR A 27 9.82 -0.77 -8.20
C THR A 27 10.24 -2.17 -7.74
N ASP A 28 11.49 -2.34 -7.31
CA ASP A 28 12.07 -3.65 -6.96
C ASP A 28 12.03 -3.99 -5.46
N PHE A 29 11.82 -2.99 -4.59
CA PHE A 29 11.74 -3.10 -3.11
C PHE A 29 12.69 -4.14 -2.47
N PRO A 30 14.02 -3.98 -2.60
CA PRO A 30 15.00 -4.98 -2.14
C PRO A 30 14.96 -5.23 -0.62
N ASN A 31 14.62 -4.22 0.18
CA ASN A 31 14.47 -4.37 1.63
C ASN A 31 13.32 -5.31 1.98
N LEU A 32 12.16 -5.18 1.30
CA LEU A 32 11.02 -6.05 1.51
C LEU A 32 11.34 -7.48 1.10
N LYS A 33 11.99 -7.68 -0.06
CA LYS A 33 12.42 -9.00 -0.52
C LYS A 33 13.40 -9.67 0.46
N THR A 34 14.26 -8.89 1.10
CA THR A 34 15.19 -9.38 2.13
C THR A 34 14.46 -9.73 3.43
N LYS A 35 13.45 -8.94 3.82
CA LYS A 35 12.70 -9.11 5.07
C LYS A 35 11.65 -10.21 4.99
N TYR A 36 11.02 -10.41 3.83
CA TYR A 36 9.95 -11.39 3.60
C TYR A 36 10.25 -12.33 2.42
N PRO A 37 11.39 -13.05 2.42
CA PRO A 37 11.80 -13.88 1.29
C PRO A 37 10.85 -15.05 1.01
N ASP A 38 10.07 -15.48 2.01
CA ASP A 38 9.09 -16.57 1.88
C ASP A 38 7.75 -16.11 1.29
N LEU A 39 7.45 -14.81 1.35
CA LEU A 39 6.20 -14.23 0.86
C LEU A 39 6.36 -13.55 -0.51
N ILE A 40 7.55 -13.02 -0.79
CA ILE A 40 7.82 -12.22 -1.99
C ILE A 40 8.72 -13.01 -2.93
N PRO A 41 8.24 -13.43 -4.12
CA PRO A 41 9.08 -14.09 -5.09
C PRO A 41 10.24 -13.19 -5.53
N ILE A 42 11.45 -13.76 -5.60
CA ILE A 42 12.69 -13.00 -5.90
C ILE A 42 12.63 -12.19 -7.21
N ARG A 43 11.93 -12.72 -8.22
CA ARG A 43 11.78 -12.10 -9.55
C ARG A 43 10.49 -11.31 -9.72
N MET A 44 9.71 -11.10 -8.65
CA MET A 44 8.50 -10.30 -8.75
C MET A 44 8.86 -8.82 -8.89
N ASP A 45 8.19 -8.15 -9.83
CA ASP A 45 8.19 -6.70 -9.94
C ASP A 45 6.96 -6.12 -9.22
N PHE A 46 7.11 -4.91 -8.67
CA PHE A 46 6.01 -4.19 -8.04
C PHE A 46 5.60 -3.04 -8.94
N GLU A 47 4.30 -3.00 -9.24
CA GLU A 47 3.67 -2.09 -10.19
C GLU A 47 3.13 -0.84 -9.47
N CYS A 48 3.90 -0.31 -8.52
CA CYS A 48 3.50 0.78 -7.65
C CYS A 48 4.70 1.67 -7.24
N GLY A 49 4.40 2.85 -6.73
CA GLY A 49 5.40 3.84 -6.32
C GLY A 49 6.20 3.42 -5.08
N SER A 50 7.49 3.76 -5.06
CA SER A 50 8.43 3.45 -3.98
C SER A 50 8.05 4.03 -2.61
N GLY A 51 7.23 5.08 -2.58
CA GLY A 51 6.76 5.69 -1.34
C GLY A 51 5.85 4.79 -0.50
N TRP A 52 5.33 3.70 -1.06
CA TRP A 52 4.50 2.75 -0.34
C TRP A 52 5.27 1.59 0.31
N GLU A 53 6.60 1.63 0.37
CA GLU A 53 7.42 0.60 1.04
C GLU A 53 6.93 0.30 2.46
N GLN A 54 6.61 1.34 3.24
CA GLN A 54 6.11 1.17 4.61
C GLN A 54 4.70 0.57 4.69
N VAL A 55 3.87 0.78 3.68
CA VAL A 55 2.52 0.18 3.60
C VAL A 55 2.66 -1.31 3.32
N LEU A 56 3.52 -1.65 2.36
CA LEU A 56 3.85 -3.03 2.03
C LEU A 56 4.56 -3.75 3.18
N ASP A 57 5.44 -3.07 3.92
CA ASP A 57 6.08 -3.66 5.09
C ASP A 57 5.06 -4.09 6.15
N LYS A 58 4.06 -3.25 6.43
CA LYS A 58 2.96 -3.59 7.34
C LYS A 58 2.12 -4.75 6.81
N TYR A 59 1.73 -4.70 5.52
CA TYR A 59 0.98 -5.77 4.87
C TYR A 59 1.69 -7.12 4.99
N PHE A 60 2.96 -7.21 4.59
CA PHE A 60 3.71 -8.46 4.65
C PHE A 60 3.96 -8.93 6.09
N GLY A 61 4.12 -8.01 7.04
CA GLY A 61 4.18 -8.34 8.47
C GLY A 61 2.89 -8.97 8.99
N GLU A 62 1.73 -8.42 8.61
CA GLU A 62 0.40 -8.96 8.97
C GLU A 62 0.17 -10.33 8.35
N VAL A 63 0.50 -10.49 7.07
CA VAL A 63 0.39 -11.77 6.36
C VAL A 63 1.33 -12.82 6.98
N ALA A 64 2.57 -12.47 7.28
CA ALA A 64 3.52 -13.37 7.94
C ALA A 64 3.02 -13.83 9.32
N GLY A 65 2.38 -12.93 10.08
CA GLY A 65 1.81 -13.26 11.39
C GLY A 65 0.52 -14.09 11.32
N ALA A 66 -0.26 -13.95 10.24
CA ALA A 66 -1.52 -14.66 10.06
C ALA A 66 -1.34 -16.07 9.46
N LEU A 67 -0.32 -16.27 8.62
CA LEU A 67 -0.11 -17.55 7.95
C LEU A 67 0.38 -18.63 8.94
N PRO A 68 -0.25 -19.82 8.95
CA PRO A 68 0.24 -20.95 9.72
C PRO A 68 1.64 -21.37 9.28
N SER A 69 2.42 -21.94 10.20
CA SER A 69 3.73 -22.51 9.87
C SER A 69 3.63 -23.54 8.75
N GLY A 70 4.44 -23.38 7.71
CA GLY A 70 4.46 -24.25 6.53
C GLY A 70 3.41 -23.92 5.46
N ALA A 71 2.46 -23.01 5.73
CA ALA A 71 1.61 -22.45 4.68
C ALA A 71 2.43 -21.48 3.82
N ARG A 72 2.10 -21.41 2.53
CA ARG A 72 2.74 -20.48 1.57
C ARG A 72 1.72 -19.48 1.07
N LEU A 73 2.19 -18.28 0.72
CA LEU A 73 1.41 -17.28 0.02
C LEU A 73 1.74 -17.34 -1.48
N ARG A 74 0.71 -17.38 -2.32
CA ARG A 74 0.81 -17.06 -3.73
C ARG A 74 0.55 -15.58 -3.89
N LEU A 75 1.63 -14.80 -3.99
CA LEU A 75 1.57 -13.40 -4.35
C LEU A 75 1.57 -13.29 -5.88
N GLU A 76 0.46 -12.80 -6.45
CA GLU A 76 0.30 -12.69 -7.91
C GLU A 76 0.70 -11.31 -8.41
N ARG A 77 0.18 -10.25 -7.78
CA ARG A 77 0.40 -8.87 -8.22
C ARG A 77 0.39 -7.90 -7.05
N VAL A 78 1.18 -6.84 -7.19
CA VAL A 78 1.15 -5.68 -6.30
C VAL A 78 1.20 -4.45 -7.21
N TYR A 79 0.15 -3.64 -7.21
CA TYR A 79 -0.03 -2.61 -8.23
C TYR A 79 -0.83 -1.40 -7.73
N GLU A 80 -0.66 -0.26 -8.38
CA GLU A 80 -1.52 0.91 -8.20
C GLU A 80 -2.82 0.76 -8.98
N LYS A 81 -3.94 1.15 -8.36
CA LYS A 81 -5.23 1.31 -9.03
C LYS A 81 -6.06 2.42 -8.37
N TYR A 82 -6.40 3.44 -9.16
CA TYR A 82 -7.22 4.59 -8.74
C TYR A 82 -6.62 5.39 -7.58
N GLY A 83 -5.30 5.53 -7.56
CA GLY A 83 -4.54 6.25 -6.55
C GLY A 83 -4.28 5.45 -5.27
N SER A 84 -4.57 4.15 -5.26
CA SER A 84 -4.32 3.30 -4.09
C SER A 84 -3.70 1.94 -4.43
N LEU A 85 -3.12 1.31 -3.41
CA LEU A 85 -2.40 0.05 -3.53
C LEU A 85 -3.37 -1.13 -3.59
N ARG A 86 -3.15 -2.04 -4.54
CA ARG A 86 -3.81 -3.34 -4.63
C ARG A 86 -2.77 -4.43 -4.48
N VAL A 87 -3.13 -5.48 -3.74
CA VAL A 87 -2.33 -6.69 -3.61
C VAL A 87 -3.23 -7.86 -3.94
N ASP A 88 -2.93 -8.56 -5.03
CA ASP A 88 -3.60 -9.81 -5.39
C ASP A 88 -2.75 -10.94 -4.80
N ALA A 89 -3.21 -11.53 -3.70
CA ALA A 89 -2.55 -12.65 -3.06
C ALA A 89 -3.55 -13.69 -2.54
N MET A 90 -3.12 -14.93 -2.41
CA MET A 90 -3.94 -15.99 -1.83
C MET A 90 -3.07 -17.06 -1.17
N PRO A 91 -3.56 -17.75 -0.12
CA PRO A 91 -2.83 -18.88 0.43
C PRO A 91 -2.72 -20.02 -0.59
N GLU A 92 -1.57 -20.70 -0.63
CA GLU A 92 -1.42 -21.94 -1.38
C GLU A 92 -2.11 -23.09 -0.63
N GLY A 93 -3.35 -23.36 -1.01
CA GLY A 93 -4.16 -24.44 -0.43
C GLY A 93 -5.16 -23.96 0.63
N PRO A 94 -5.94 -24.90 1.21
CA PRO A 94 -6.99 -24.55 2.15
C PRO A 94 -6.40 -24.05 3.47
N VAL A 95 -6.95 -22.94 3.97
CA VAL A 95 -6.65 -22.38 5.29
C VAL A 95 -7.91 -22.27 6.14
N ALA A 96 -7.76 -22.13 7.45
CA ALA A 96 -8.90 -21.85 8.32
C ALA A 96 -9.57 -20.52 7.95
N ARG A 97 -10.89 -20.41 8.12
CA ARG A 97 -11.65 -19.19 7.81
C ARG A 97 -11.06 -17.96 8.49
N SER A 98 -10.61 -18.09 9.74
CA SER A 98 -9.99 -16.98 10.49
C SER A 98 -8.70 -16.49 9.85
N VAL A 99 -7.92 -17.36 9.22
CA VAL A 99 -6.72 -16.98 8.47
C VAL A 99 -7.12 -16.23 7.20
N GLN A 100 -8.10 -16.73 6.45
CA GLN A 100 -8.60 -16.02 5.26
C GLN A 100 -9.07 -14.60 5.60
N ILE A 101 -9.88 -14.45 6.66
CA ILE A 101 -10.34 -13.13 7.12
C ILE A 101 -9.17 -12.22 7.49
N ALA A 102 -8.11 -12.75 8.11
CA ALA A 102 -6.93 -11.98 8.45
C ALA A 102 -6.14 -11.51 7.20
N LEU A 103 -6.06 -12.35 6.17
CA LEU A 103 -5.44 -11.98 4.88
C LEU A 103 -6.27 -10.91 4.16
N ASP A 104 -7.59 -11.12 4.05
CA ASP A 104 -8.50 -10.14 3.45
C ASP A 104 -8.43 -8.79 4.20
N LYS A 105 -8.34 -8.84 5.53
CA LYS A 105 -8.16 -7.65 6.37
C LYS A 105 -6.83 -6.94 6.09
N ALA A 106 -5.73 -7.67 5.92
CA ALA A 106 -4.43 -7.10 5.58
C ALA A 106 -4.45 -6.41 4.21
N GLU A 107 -5.10 -7.01 3.20
CA GLU A 107 -5.26 -6.41 1.87
C GLU A 107 -6.06 -5.10 1.93
N VAL A 108 -7.16 -5.10 2.67
CA VAL A 108 -7.98 -3.90 2.89
C VAL A 108 -7.20 -2.81 3.63
N LEU A 109 -6.44 -3.17 4.65
CA LEU A 109 -5.60 -2.22 5.37
C LEU A 109 -4.51 -1.65 4.46
N ALA A 110 -3.91 -2.44 3.57
CA ALA A 110 -2.93 -1.96 2.59
C ALA A 110 -3.54 -0.92 1.64
N ASP A 111 -4.75 -1.15 1.13
CA ASP A 111 -5.51 -0.17 0.34
C ASP A 111 -5.71 1.14 1.11
N LEU A 112 -6.32 1.05 2.30
CA LEU A 112 -6.64 2.21 3.13
C LEU A 112 -5.41 3.01 3.57
N ARG A 113 -4.31 2.33 3.93
CA ARG A 113 -3.05 2.96 4.31
C ARG A 113 -2.40 3.68 3.13
N SER A 114 -2.51 3.15 1.92
CA SER A 114 -1.88 3.76 0.75
C SER A 114 -2.41 5.17 0.45
N TYR A 115 -3.68 5.45 0.77
CA TYR A 115 -4.27 6.78 0.67
C TYR A 115 -3.61 7.86 1.54
N ARG A 116 -2.75 7.46 2.49
CA ARG A 116 -2.22 8.33 3.55
C ARG A 116 -0.76 8.71 3.29
N TYR A 117 -0.14 8.07 2.29
CA TYR A 117 1.27 8.22 2.01
C TYR A 117 1.51 8.49 0.54
N CYS A 118 2.32 9.52 0.27
CA CYS A 118 2.72 9.89 -1.07
C CYS A 118 3.35 8.69 -1.79
N GLU A 119 2.80 8.31 -2.94
CA GLU A 119 3.28 7.16 -3.73
C GLU A 119 4.73 7.31 -4.17
N THR A 120 5.22 8.56 -4.28
CA THR A 120 6.59 8.85 -4.72
C THR A 120 7.60 8.79 -3.57
N CYS A 121 7.31 9.38 -2.41
CA CYS A 121 8.30 9.55 -1.33
C CYS A 121 7.90 9.06 0.06
N GLY A 122 6.69 8.52 0.23
CA GLY A 122 6.22 7.92 1.49
C GLY A 122 5.90 8.91 2.62
N LYS A 123 6.11 10.21 2.41
CA LYS A 123 5.64 11.25 3.34
C LYS A 123 4.10 11.28 3.40
N PRO A 124 3.50 11.79 4.49
CA PRO A 124 2.06 11.98 4.56
C PRO A 124 1.52 12.70 3.31
N GLY A 125 0.46 12.14 2.73
CA GLY A 125 -0.13 12.60 1.48
C GLY A 125 -1.65 12.50 1.52
N SER A 126 -2.27 12.96 0.45
CA SER A 126 -3.71 12.86 0.24
C SER A 126 -3.98 12.53 -1.21
N LEU A 127 -5.11 11.88 -1.48
CA LEU A 127 -5.57 11.63 -2.84
C LEU A 127 -5.74 12.96 -3.58
N ARG A 128 -5.23 13.03 -4.81
CA ARG A 128 -5.29 14.20 -5.70
C ARG A 128 -5.89 13.80 -7.04
N ASP A 129 -6.68 14.71 -7.61
CA ASP A 129 -7.16 14.59 -8.99
C ASP A 129 -6.17 15.30 -9.94
N LYS A 130 -5.24 14.54 -10.50
CA LYS A 130 -4.34 14.97 -11.58
C LYS A 130 -4.82 14.29 -12.88
N PRO A 131 -4.07 14.24 -13.99
CA PRO A 131 -4.48 13.44 -15.15
C PRO A 131 -4.73 11.95 -14.86
N TRP A 132 -4.28 11.47 -13.70
CA TRP A 132 -4.68 10.23 -13.04
C TRP A 132 -4.77 10.48 -11.53
N LEU A 133 -5.54 9.64 -10.83
CA LEU A 133 -5.60 9.67 -9.37
C LEU A 133 -4.25 9.20 -8.79
N SER A 134 -3.72 9.94 -7.83
CA SER A 134 -2.51 9.56 -7.09
C SER A 134 -2.55 10.15 -5.69
N VAL A 135 -1.83 9.53 -4.76
CA VAL A 135 -1.65 10.08 -3.41
C VAL A 135 -0.35 10.84 -3.40
N ASP A 136 -0.42 12.14 -3.13
CA ASP A 136 0.75 13.02 -3.12
C ASP A 136 0.83 13.84 -1.84
N CYS A 137 2.07 14.07 -1.39
CA CYS A 137 2.36 15.15 -0.46
C CYS A 137 2.35 16.49 -1.22
N GLU A 138 2.31 17.62 -0.51
CA GLU A 138 2.27 18.95 -1.14
C GLU A 138 3.39 19.18 -2.15
N ALA A 139 4.58 18.63 -1.89
CA ALA A 139 5.73 18.75 -2.80
C ALA A 139 5.53 18.03 -4.15
N HIS A 140 4.75 16.95 -4.18
CA HIS A 140 4.47 16.16 -5.39
C HIS A 140 3.06 16.38 -5.96
N ALA A 141 2.23 17.15 -5.26
CA ALA A 141 0.87 17.48 -5.69
C ALA A 141 0.86 18.36 -6.94
N ASN A 142 1.95 19.06 -7.27
CA ASN A 142 2.04 20.00 -8.40
C ASN A 142 0.89 21.04 -8.40
N GLY A 143 0.46 21.47 -7.21
CA GLY A 143 -0.63 22.42 -7.02
C GLY A 143 -2.05 21.83 -7.10
N ALA A 144 -2.22 20.53 -7.36
CA ALA A 144 -3.53 19.88 -7.28
C ALA A 144 -4.03 19.90 -5.83
N PRO A 145 -5.29 20.29 -5.55
CA PRO A 145 -5.85 20.25 -4.21
C PRO A 145 -6.15 18.81 -3.76
N PRO A 146 -6.16 18.53 -2.44
CA PRO A 146 -6.57 17.23 -1.91
C PRO A 146 -8.06 16.98 -2.17
N LEU A 147 -8.40 15.76 -2.57
CA LEU A 147 -9.77 15.28 -2.57
C LEU A 147 -10.24 14.97 -1.14
N PRO A 148 -11.55 15.05 -0.85
CA PRO A 148 -12.09 14.58 0.41
C PRO A 148 -11.68 13.11 0.67
N PRO A 149 -11.35 12.74 1.92
CA PRO A 149 -11.06 11.35 2.25
C PRO A 149 -12.29 10.46 2.00
N ASP A 150 -12.06 9.19 1.69
CA ASP A 150 -13.13 8.20 1.69
C ASP A 150 -13.69 8.03 3.13
N ASP A 151 -14.91 7.50 3.27
CA ASP A 151 -15.56 7.40 4.59
C ASP A 151 -15.00 6.28 5.48
N GLY A 152 -13.98 5.56 5.01
CA GLY A 152 -13.25 4.51 5.68
C GLY A 152 -14.05 3.24 5.89
N ARG A 153 -15.24 3.12 5.29
CA ARG A 153 -16.19 2.05 5.59
C ARG A 153 -16.08 0.91 4.61
N ILE A 154 -15.94 -0.30 5.16
CA ILE A 154 -15.87 -1.52 4.38
C ILE A 154 -16.69 -2.62 5.03
N THR A 155 -17.20 -3.56 4.23
CA THR A 155 -17.81 -4.80 4.72
C THR A 155 -16.88 -5.95 4.43
N LEU A 156 -16.41 -6.63 5.49
CA LEU A 156 -15.59 -7.82 5.39
C LEU A 156 -16.28 -8.97 6.11
N ASP A 157 -16.44 -10.11 5.43
CA ASP A 157 -17.16 -11.29 5.92
C ASP A 157 -18.55 -10.98 6.52
N GLY A 158 -19.29 -10.06 5.90
CA GLY A 158 -20.63 -9.64 6.36
C GLY A 158 -20.64 -8.73 7.59
N VAL A 159 -19.48 -8.30 8.08
CA VAL A 159 -19.34 -7.35 9.19
C VAL A 159 -18.89 -6.00 8.65
N ALA A 160 -19.56 -4.93 9.07
CA ALA A 160 -19.18 -3.57 8.71
C ALA A 160 -18.05 -3.07 9.64
N TYR A 161 -17.00 -2.53 9.03
CA TYR A 161 -15.84 -1.94 9.69
C TYR A 161 -15.66 -0.49 9.28
N GLU A 162 -15.00 0.27 10.12
CA GLU A 162 -14.45 1.60 9.85
C GLU A 162 -12.95 1.55 10.08
N PHE A 163 -12.19 2.23 9.23
CA PHE A 163 -10.75 2.39 9.46
C PHE A 163 -10.50 3.41 10.57
N ASP A 164 -9.89 2.97 11.66
CA ASP A 164 -9.43 3.85 12.72
C ASP A 164 -7.97 4.21 12.48
N GLU A 165 -7.71 5.44 12.00
CA GLU A 165 -6.36 5.93 11.71
C GLU A 165 -5.46 5.96 12.97
N GLY A 166 -6.03 6.15 14.15
CA GLY A 166 -5.26 6.18 15.40
C GLY A 166 -4.80 4.80 15.85
N LEU A 167 -5.61 3.78 15.57
CA LEU A 167 -5.27 2.37 15.82
C LEU A 167 -4.53 1.73 14.65
N ASP A 168 -4.58 2.34 13.47
CA ASP A 168 -4.13 1.77 12.19
C ASP A 168 -4.76 0.39 11.92
N ASP A 169 -6.05 0.27 12.23
CA ASP A 169 -6.79 -0.98 12.18
C ASP A 169 -8.27 -0.81 11.76
N LEU A 170 -8.89 -1.89 11.29
CA LEU A 170 -10.32 -1.98 11.03
C LEU A 170 -11.08 -2.27 12.32
N VAL A 171 -11.92 -1.32 12.75
CA VAL A 171 -12.78 -1.45 13.94
C VAL A 171 -14.22 -1.78 13.53
N PRO A 172 -14.87 -2.80 14.14
CA PRO A 172 -16.25 -3.12 13.82
C PRO A 172 -17.20 -1.96 14.16
N ILE A 173 -18.03 -1.57 13.21
CA ILE A 173 -19.09 -0.58 13.43
C ILE A 173 -20.20 -1.26 14.23
N LYS A 174 -20.39 -0.84 15.49
CA LYS A 174 -21.55 -1.25 16.28
C LYS A 174 -22.81 -0.76 15.57
N ARG A 175 -23.69 -1.68 15.14
CA ARG A 175 -25.02 -1.30 14.61
C ARG A 175 -25.71 -0.40 15.63
N ARG A 176 -25.99 0.85 15.27
CA ARG A 176 -26.93 1.66 16.05
C ARG A 176 -28.27 0.94 16.05
N ALA A 177 -28.81 0.64 17.24
CA ALA A 177 -30.16 0.12 17.38
C ALA A 177 -31.13 1.05 16.63
N LYS A 178 -32.03 0.47 15.85
CA LYS A 178 -33.09 1.20 15.15
C LYS A 178 -33.88 1.98 16.22
N ARG A 179 -33.88 3.32 16.17
CA ARG A 179 -34.67 4.15 17.09
C ARG A 179 -36.12 3.67 16.98
N PRO A 180 -36.78 3.23 18.06
CA PRO A 180 -38.18 2.81 17.96
C PRO A 180 -38.97 3.98 17.40
N THR A 181 -39.60 3.75 16.25
CA THR A 181 -40.55 4.69 15.65
C THR A 181 -41.66 4.88 16.66
N GLY A 182 -41.67 6.04 17.32
CA GLY A 182 -42.64 6.36 18.35
C GLY A 182 -44.06 6.11 17.85
N THR A 183 -44.77 5.24 18.55
CA THR A 183 -46.21 5.05 18.41
C THR A 183 -46.88 6.41 18.64
N LYS A 184 -47.48 6.98 17.58
CA LYS A 184 -48.40 8.11 17.73
C LYS A 184 -49.56 7.63 18.60
N ARG A 185 -49.74 8.25 19.76
CA ARG A 185 -50.98 8.19 20.54
C ARG A 185 -51.98 9.19 19.96
#